data_AF-A0A949Y703-F1
#
_entry.id   AF-A0A949Y703-F1
#
_cell.length_a   1.000
_cell.length_b   1.000
_cell.length_c   1.000
_cell.angle_alpha   90.00
_cell.angle_beta   90.00
_cell.angle_gamma   90.00
#
_symmetry.space_group_name_H-M   'P 1'
#
loop_
_entity.id
_entity.type
_entity.pdbx_description
1 polymer ?
#
loop_
_entity_poly.entity_id
_entity_poly.type
_entity_poly.pdbx_seq_one_letter_code
_entity_poly.pdbx_strand_id
1 'polypeptide(L)'
;MNRLTKVLIAAAVLVSLSMFVMAQSSPVPDTYDGNPERGAKIAAWGTSNGVASCSSCHGYDGVGNGTSLVPRLAGQSSFYLDHQLELYAKDKRHNVYMTNFAQRLTPQERADVSAYYASLQSSFPPPAKEFTTAQLDRGRQLATVGDDKLTLQSCDNCHGPRGLGECPSIPALHGQYSNYIVSRLQQLAAAHEDDDLMSPVAAALSPEDMQAIAAYFEQLGITDAQHSGGQKVANSLPH
;
A
#
# COMPACT_ATOMS: atom_id res chain seq x y z
N MET A 1 6.85 86.76 -29.50
CA MET A 1 8.09 86.65 -30.30
C MET A 1 9.14 85.92 -29.47
N ASN A 2 9.77 84.89 -30.05
CA ASN A 2 10.97 84.17 -29.60
C ASN A 2 10.92 83.37 -28.29
N ARG A 3 11.60 82.23 -28.12
CA ARG A 3 12.26 81.19 -28.93
C ARG A 3 12.66 80.16 -27.85
N LEU A 4 12.07 78.96 -27.84
CA LEU A 4 12.77 77.70 -28.15
C LEU A 4 14.21 77.61 -27.62
N THR A 5 14.38 76.96 -26.47
CA THR A 5 15.66 76.34 -26.06
C THR A 5 15.36 74.95 -25.52
N LYS A 6 15.73 73.94 -26.31
CA LYS A 6 15.66 72.51 -25.98
C LYS A 6 16.85 72.16 -25.09
N VAL A 7 16.62 71.53 -23.94
CA VAL A 7 17.66 70.86 -23.15
C VAL A 7 17.38 69.36 -23.22
N LEU A 8 18.24 68.64 -23.95
CA LEU A 8 18.25 67.18 -24.01
C LEU A 8 19.02 66.65 -22.80
N ILE A 9 18.31 66.04 -21.84
CA ILE A 9 18.93 65.26 -20.76
C ILE A 9 18.87 63.80 -21.17
N ALA A 10 20.03 63.23 -21.50
CA ALA A 10 20.18 61.79 -21.72
C ALA A 10 20.19 61.08 -20.36
N ALA A 11 19.11 60.36 -20.02
CA ALA A 11 19.05 59.51 -18.85
C ALA A 11 19.69 58.15 -19.18
N ALA A 12 20.87 57.87 -18.60
CA ALA A 12 21.50 56.57 -18.64
C ALA A 12 20.76 55.62 -17.68
N VAL A 13 19.99 54.68 -18.22
CA VAL A 13 19.34 53.62 -17.44
C VAL A 13 20.34 52.49 -17.23
N LEU A 14 20.95 52.43 -16.04
CA LEU A 14 21.73 51.29 -15.57
C LEU A 14 20.76 50.15 -15.21
N VAL A 15 20.56 49.21 -16.14
CA VAL A 15 19.82 47.97 -15.89
C VAL A 15 20.74 47.03 -15.09
N SER A 16 20.57 47.01 -13.77
CA SER A 16 21.20 46.03 -12.89
C SER A 16 20.59 44.65 -13.17
N LEU A 17 21.35 43.79 -13.85
CA LEU A 17 20.98 42.42 -14.14
C LEU A 17 21.08 41.57 -12.86
N SER A 18 20.02 41.58 -12.04
CA SER A 18 19.90 40.68 -10.90
C SER A 18 19.83 39.24 -11.38
N MET A 19 20.90 38.48 -11.18
CA MET A 19 20.91 37.03 -11.41
C MET A 19 20.04 36.37 -10.35
N PHE A 20 18.76 36.16 -10.67
CA PHE A 20 17.91 35.24 -9.93
C PHE A 20 18.42 33.83 -10.21
N VAL A 21 19.20 33.28 -9.28
CA VAL A 21 19.50 31.85 -9.24
C VAL A 21 18.19 31.16 -8.89
N MET A 22 17.49 30.65 -9.90
CA MET A 22 16.41 29.69 -9.69
C MET A 22 17.05 28.45 -9.07
N ALA A 23 16.81 28.25 -7.76
CA ALA A 23 17.05 26.99 -7.10
C ALA A 23 16.18 25.94 -7.80
N GLN A 24 16.78 25.20 -8.73
CA GLN A 24 16.13 24.05 -9.33
C GLN A 24 16.06 22.99 -8.24
N SER A 25 14.90 22.84 -7.61
CA SER A 25 14.55 21.60 -6.94
C SER A 25 14.54 20.52 -8.02
N SER A 26 15.58 19.69 -8.07
CA SER A 26 15.57 18.49 -8.90
C SER A 26 14.31 17.71 -8.55
N PRO A 27 13.44 17.37 -9.51
CA PRO A 27 12.33 16.46 -9.24
C PRO A 27 12.96 15.14 -8.75
N VAL A 28 12.56 14.70 -7.56
CA VAL A 28 12.79 13.31 -7.14
C VAL A 28 12.15 12.45 -8.23
N PRO A 29 12.86 11.50 -8.86
CA PRO A 29 12.25 10.70 -9.92
C PRO A 29 11.09 9.89 -9.35
N ASP A 30 9.87 10.20 -9.76
CA ASP A 30 8.66 9.40 -9.52
C ASP A 30 8.66 8.09 -10.34
N THR A 31 9.81 7.45 -10.52
CA THR A 31 9.94 6.22 -11.30
C THR A 31 10.55 5.14 -10.42
N TYR A 32 9.68 4.48 -9.70
CA TYR A 32 9.93 3.11 -9.29
C TYR A 32 10.15 2.26 -10.56
N ASP A 33 11.42 1.92 -10.87
CA ASP A 33 11.89 1.40 -12.17
C ASP A 33 11.61 -0.10 -12.41
N GLY A 34 10.49 -0.60 -11.90
CA GLY A 34 10.06 -1.98 -12.10
C GLY A 34 9.41 -2.16 -13.48
N ASN A 35 9.86 -3.16 -14.24
CA ASN A 35 9.20 -3.55 -15.49
C ASN A 35 8.22 -4.72 -15.23
N PRO A 36 6.90 -4.51 -15.40
CA PRO A 36 5.91 -5.55 -15.11
C PRO A 36 5.97 -6.76 -16.06
N GLU A 37 6.48 -6.62 -17.29
CA GLU A 37 6.64 -7.76 -18.21
C GLU A 37 7.80 -8.68 -17.77
N ARG A 38 8.90 -8.10 -17.29
CA ARG A 38 9.98 -8.88 -16.66
C ARG A 38 9.51 -9.48 -15.34
N GLY A 39 8.76 -8.72 -14.56
CA GLY A 39 8.15 -9.18 -13.32
C GLY A 39 7.22 -10.37 -13.51
N ALA A 40 6.40 -10.36 -14.57
CA ALA A 40 5.52 -11.47 -14.91
C ALA A 40 6.31 -12.77 -15.19
N LYS A 41 7.47 -12.67 -15.84
CA LYS A 41 8.36 -13.82 -16.09
C LYS A 41 8.95 -14.37 -14.79
N ILE A 42 9.38 -13.49 -13.88
CA ILE A 42 9.87 -13.86 -12.55
C ILE A 42 8.75 -14.53 -11.74
N ALA A 43 7.56 -13.95 -11.72
CA ALA A 43 6.41 -14.50 -11.01
C ALA A 43 6.00 -15.87 -11.54
N ALA A 44 6.07 -16.08 -12.85
CA ALA A 44 5.71 -17.32 -13.51
C ALA A 44 6.77 -18.42 -13.31
N TRP A 45 8.05 -18.10 -13.50
CA TRP A 45 9.11 -19.09 -13.70
C TRP A 45 10.23 -19.03 -12.66
N GLY A 46 10.24 -18.01 -11.81
CA GLY A 46 11.35 -17.75 -10.90
C GLY A 46 12.53 -17.07 -11.60
N THR A 47 13.73 -17.18 -11.02
CA THR A 47 14.95 -16.57 -11.55
C THR A 47 16.07 -17.60 -11.73
N SER A 48 17.08 -17.25 -12.54
CA SER A 48 18.28 -18.09 -12.70
C SER A 48 19.08 -18.25 -11.40
N ASN A 49 18.86 -17.39 -10.40
CA ASN A 49 19.51 -17.45 -9.10
C ASN A 49 18.81 -18.42 -8.13
N GLY A 50 17.91 -19.28 -8.63
CA GLY A 50 17.26 -20.32 -7.84
C GLY A 50 16.12 -19.80 -6.94
N VAL A 51 15.50 -18.69 -7.33
CA VAL A 51 14.19 -18.26 -6.80
C VAL A 51 13.12 -19.05 -7.55
N ALA A 52 12.22 -19.71 -6.83
CA ALA A 52 11.10 -20.43 -7.45
C ALA A 52 10.00 -19.46 -7.93
N SER A 53 9.05 -19.98 -8.72
CA SER A 53 7.88 -19.24 -9.18
C SER A 53 7.08 -18.64 -8.01
N CYS A 54 6.90 -17.32 -8.00
CA CYS A 54 6.09 -16.61 -6.99
C CYS A 54 4.61 -17.03 -7.07
N SER A 55 4.13 -17.27 -8.30
CA SER A 55 2.75 -17.67 -8.58
C SER A 55 2.36 -19.02 -7.97
N SER A 56 3.35 -19.87 -7.63
CA SER A 56 3.10 -21.15 -6.96
C SER A 56 2.45 -21.00 -5.59
N CYS A 57 2.61 -19.84 -4.94
CA CYS A 57 1.95 -19.50 -3.69
C CYS A 57 1.02 -18.30 -3.83
N HIS A 58 1.47 -17.20 -4.43
CA HIS A 58 0.71 -15.96 -4.50
C HIS A 58 -0.28 -15.89 -5.67
N GLY A 59 -0.30 -16.91 -6.54
CA GLY A 59 -1.11 -16.91 -7.76
C GLY A 59 -0.51 -16.05 -8.87
N TYR A 60 -0.88 -16.36 -10.12
CA TYR A 60 -0.57 -15.51 -11.28
C TYR A 60 -1.38 -14.22 -11.24
N ASP A 61 -2.58 -14.29 -10.68
CA ASP A 61 -3.47 -13.16 -10.46
C ASP A 61 -3.15 -12.41 -9.16
N GLY A 62 -2.14 -12.82 -8.39
CA GLY A 62 -1.74 -12.16 -7.15
C GLY A 62 -2.79 -12.23 -6.04
N VAL A 63 -3.81 -13.08 -6.16
CA VAL A 63 -4.88 -13.20 -5.17
C VAL A 63 -4.42 -13.95 -3.92
N GLY A 64 -3.40 -14.82 -4.05
CA GLY A 64 -3.04 -15.77 -3.00
C GLY A 64 -4.06 -16.92 -2.91
N ASN A 65 -4.05 -17.66 -1.80
CA ASN A 65 -4.87 -18.86 -1.64
C ASN A 65 -5.85 -18.83 -0.46
N GLY A 66 -5.87 -17.74 0.33
CA GLY A 66 -6.79 -17.47 1.46
C GLY A 66 -6.79 -18.44 2.63
N THR A 67 -6.15 -19.60 2.48
CA THR A 67 -6.12 -20.71 3.45
C THR A 67 -4.76 -20.84 4.11
N SER A 68 -3.71 -20.29 3.49
CA SER A 68 -2.37 -20.13 4.07
C SER A 68 -2.14 -18.67 4.49
N LEU A 69 -1.06 -18.39 5.23
CA LEU A 69 -0.59 -17.02 5.53
C LEU A 69 0.04 -16.34 4.29
N VAL A 70 -0.47 -16.64 3.10
CA VAL A 70 0.01 -16.11 1.83
C VAL A 70 -0.87 -14.92 1.46
N PRO A 71 -0.34 -13.68 1.54
CA PRO A 71 -1.14 -12.49 1.28
C PRO A 71 -1.52 -12.35 -0.18
N ARG A 72 -2.63 -11.65 -0.39
CA ARG A 72 -2.95 -11.01 -1.66
C ARG A 72 -1.93 -9.91 -1.95
N LEU A 73 -1.36 -9.91 -3.15
CA LEU A 73 -0.41 -8.90 -3.66
C LEU A 73 -1.02 -8.01 -4.76
N ALA A 74 -2.08 -8.48 -5.42
CA ALA A 74 -2.68 -7.80 -6.56
C ALA A 74 -3.21 -6.40 -6.21
N GLY A 75 -2.70 -5.40 -6.94
CA GLY A 75 -3.07 -3.99 -6.78
C GLY A 75 -2.41 -3.29 -5.59
N GLN A 76 -1.51 -3.95 -4.86
CA GLN A 76 -0.74 -3.30 -3.81
C GLN A 76 0.30 -2.36 -4.42
N SER A 77 0.69 -1.30 -3.70
CA SER A 77 1.74 -0.38 -4.16
C SER A 77 3.03 -1.13 -4.50
N SER A 78 3.58 -0.86 -5.69
CA SER A 78 4.83 -1.46 -6.15
C SER A 78 6.00 -1.09 -5.24
N PHE A 79 6.04 0.16 -4.77
CA PHE A 79 7.06 0.63 -3.82
C PHE A 79 6.95 -0.12 -2.49
N TYR A 80 5.74 -0.28 -1.96
CA TYR A 80 5.54 -1.05 -0.74
C TYR A 80 6.01 -2.49 -0.92
N LEU A 81 5.63 -3.15 -2.02
CA LEU A 81 5.99 -4.55 -2.29
C LEU A 81 7.51 -4.77 -2.36
N ASP A 82 8.26 -3.93 -3.10
CA ASP A 82 9.72 -4.06 -3.13
C ASP A 82 10.36 -3.69 -1.81
N HIS A 83 9.84 -2.68 -1.10
CA HIS A 83 10.33 -2.41 0.24
C HIS A 83 10.14 -3.62 1.16
N GLN A 84 9.01 -4.32 1.09
CA GLN A 84 8.82 -5.56 1.87
C GLN A 84 9.82 -6.65 1.45
N LEU A 85 10.04 -6.86 0.14
CA LEU A 85 11.04 -7.79 -0.35
C LEU A 85 12.46 -7.40 0.08
N GLU A 86 12.79 -6.11 0.14
CA GLU A 86 14.07 -5.62 0.64
C GLU A 86 14.23 -5.91 2.14
N LEU A 87 13.19 -5.69 2.95
CA LEU A 87 13.19 -6.04 4.37
C LEU A 87 13.38 -7.55 4.58
N TYR A 88 12.72 -8.39 3.79
CA TYR A 88 12.96 -9.84 3.78
C TYR A 88 14.40 -10.18 3.38
N ALA A 89 14.94 -9.54 2.34
CA ALA A 89 16.31 -9.79 1.87
C ALA A 89 17.37 -9.43 2.92
N LYS A 90 17.10 -8.39 3.73
CA LYS A 90 17.96 -7.97 4.85
C LYS A 90 17.65 -8.69 6.17
N ASP A 91 16.68 -9.61 6.16
CA ASP A 91 16.15 -10.30 7.34
C ASP A 91 15.63 -9.36 8.44
N LYS A 92 15.26 -8.13 8.07
CA LYS A 92 14.60 -7.15 8.95
C LYS A 92 13.10 -7.41 9.10
N ARG A 93 12.54 -8.22 8.20
CA ARG A 93 11.20 -8.80 8.26
C ARG A 93 11.37 -10.30 8.07
N HIS A 94 11.37 -11.08 9.14
CA HIS A 94 11.71 -12.51 9.04
C HIS A 94 10.49 -13.36 8.60
N ASN A 95 10.67 -14.21 7.61
CA ASN A 95 9.74 -15.29 7.28
C ASN A 95 10.49 -16.48 6.68
N VAL A 96 10.22 -17.68 7.21
CA VAL A 96 10.93 -18.92 6.84
C VAL A 96 10.92 -19.23 5.33
N TYR A 97 9.94 -18.71 4.58
CA TYR A 97 9.89 -18.83 3.13
C TYR A 97 10.43 -17.57 2.46
N MET A 98 9.82 -16.41 2.72
CA MET A 98 10.08 -15.19 1.94
C MET A 98 11.49 -14.63 2.15
N THR A 99 12.10 -14.77 3.33
CA THR A 99 13.51 -14.37 3.56
C THR A 99 14.43 -15.07 2.56
N ASN A 100 14.26 -16.40 2.35
CA ASN A 100 15.11 -17.17 1.45
C ASN A 100 14.97 -16.76 -0.01
N PHE A 101 13.74 -16.53 -0.46
CA PHE A 101 13.49 -16.06 -1.83
C PHE A 101 14.03 -14.65 -2.05
N ALA A 102 13.75 -13.73 -1.13
CA ALA A 102 14.13 -12.34 -1.25
C ALA A 102 15.66 -12.12 -1.24
N GLN A 103 16.40 -12.89 -0.44
CA GLN A 103 17.88 -12.85 -0.40
C GLN A 103 18.55 -13.20 -1.74
N ARG A 104 17.85 -13.93 -2.62
CA ARG A 104 18.36 -14.35 -3.93
C ARG A 104 17.88 -13.47 -5.09
N LEU A 105 16.94 -12.55 -4.83
CA LEU A 105 16.50 -11.56 -5.80
C LEU A 105 17.49 -10.39 -5.82
N THR A 106 17.93 -10.01 -7.01
CA THR A 106 18.58 -8.72 -7.23
C THR A 106 17.61 -7.58 -6.96
N PRO A 107 18.10 -6.35 -6.66
CA PRO A 107 17.24 -5.18 -6.52
C PRO A 107 16.30 -4.96 -7.72
N GLN A 108 16.80 -5.16 -8.95
CA GLN A 108 15.98 -4.99 -10.15
C GLN A 108 14.89 -6.09 -10.26
N GLU A 109 15.20 -7.34 -9.91
CA GLU A 109 14.19 -8.41 -9.94
C GLU A 109 13.08 -8.17 -8.90
N ARG A 110 13.42 -7.64 -7.70
CA ARG A 110 12.40 -7.21 -6.73
C ARG A 110 11.56 -6.06 -7.27
N ALA A 111 12.20 -5.08 -7.91
CA ALA A 111 11.51 -3.96 -8.53
C ALA A 111 10.48 -4.44 -9.57
N ASP A 112 10.93 -5.31 -10.48
CA ASP A 112 10.16 -5.87 -11.58
C ASP A 112 8.97 -6.71 -11.10
N VAL A 113 9.18 -7.68 -10.20
CA VAL A 113 8.10 -8.56 -9.71
C VAL A 113 7.04 -7.81 -8.92
N SER A 114 7.46 -6.77 -8.19
CA SER A 114 6.56 -5.89 -7.46
C SER A 114 5.74 -5.00 -8.40
N ALA A 115 6.33 -4.47 -9.48
CA ALA A 115 5.59 -3.75 -10.52
C ALA A 115 4.55 -4.66 -11.20
N TYR A 116 4.89 -5.93 -11.44
CA TYR A 116 3.93 -6.90 -11.97
C TYR A 116 2.73 -7.08 -11.05
N TYR A 117 2.91 -7.47 -9.78
CA TYR A 117 1.80 -7.68 -8.86
C TYR A 117 0.98 -6.41 -8.59
N ALA A 118 1.65 -5.25 -8.53
CA ALA A 118 0.98 -3.95 -8.40
C ALA A 118 0.07 -3.62 -9.60
N SER A 119 0.43 -4.08 -10.80
CA SER A 119 -0.37 -3.84 -12.01
C SER A 119 -1.64 -4.69 -12.12
N LEU A 120 -1.78 -5.73 -11.29
CA LEU A 120 -2.91 -6.65 -11.36
C LEU A 120 -4.20 -6.04 -10.78
N GLN A 121 -5.30 -6.14 -11.53
CA GLN A 121 -6.63 -5.65 -11.14
C GLN A 121 -7.58 -6.79 -10.76
N SER A 122 -7.05 -7.86 -10.18
CA SER A 122 -7.81 -9.08 -9.88
C SER A 122 -8.96 -8.82 -8.92
N SER A 123 -10.11 -9.46 -9.13
CA SER A 123 -11.24 -9.38 -8.20
C SER A 123 -10.85 -9.84 -6.79
N PHE A 124 -11.55 -9.34 -5.78
CA PHE A 124 -11.35 -9.78 -4.41
C PHE A 124 -12.03 -11.13 -4.17
N PRO A 125 -11.35 -12.07 -3.50
CA PRO A 125 -11.96 -13.32 -3.09
C PRO A 125 -13.03 -13.05 -2.02
N PRO A 126 -14.07 -13.89 -1.92
CA PRO A 126 -14.96 -13.85 -0.76
C PRO A 126 -14.17 -14.17 0.51
N PRO A 127 -14.61 -13.69 1.68
CA PRO A 127 -13.98 -14.01 2.95
C PRO A 127 -13.83 -15.52 3.15
N ALA A 128 -12.69 -15.95 3.69
CA ALA A 128 -12.41 -17.37 3.90
C ALA A 128 -13.31 -18.00 4.97
N LYS A 129 -13.94 -17.17 5.81
CA LYS A 129 -14.90 -17.57 6.85
C LYS A 129 -15.93 -16.48 7.09
N GLU A 130 -17.04 -16.86 7.70
CA GLU A 130 -18.04 -15.93 8.21
C GLU A 130 -17.56 -15.25 9.51
N PHE A 131 -17.97 -14.00 9.70
CA PHE A 131 -17.67 -13.20 10.89
C PHE A 131 -18.97 -12.79 11.58
N THR A 132 -18.94 -12.70 12.91
CA THR A 132 -20.11 -12.24 13.67
C THR A 132 -20.32 -10.73 13.49
N THR A 133 -21.57 -10.27 13.60
CA THR A 133 -21.89 -8.83 13.59
C THR A 133 -21.08 -8.06 14.62
N ALA A 134 -20.92 -8.60 15.84
CA ALA A 134 -20.13 -7.95 16.89
C ALA A 134 -18.65 -7.76 16.50
N GLN A 135 -18.03 -8.74 15.83
CA GLN A 135 -16.65 -8.62 15.35
C GLN A 135 -16.53 -7.54 14.28
N LEU A 136 -17.50 -7.46 13.36
CA LEU A 136 -17.50 -6.47 12.28
C LEU A 136 -17.76 -5.07 12.78
N ASP A 137 -18.67 -4.90 13.74
CA ASP A 137 -18.95 -3.61 14.37
C ASP A 137 -17.74 -3.11 15.16
N ARG A 138 -17.09 -4.00 15.92
CA ARG A 138 -15.84 -3.65 16.62
C ARG A 138 -14.73 -3.28 15.65
N GLY A 139 -14.54 -4.06 14.58
CA GLY A 139 -13.53 -3.80 13.56
C GLY A 139 -13.77 -2.48 12.85
N ARG A 140 -15.03 -2.18 12.49
CA ARG A 140 -15.43 -0.89 11.90
C ARG A 140 -15.16 0.28 12.83
N GLN A 141 -15.48 0.15 14.12
CA GLN A 141 -15.19 1.19 15.11
C GLN A 141 -13.69 1.51 15.13
N LEU A 142 -12.85 0.49 15.31
CA LEU A 142 -11.39 0.65 15.37
C LEU A 142 -10.83 1.24 14.06
N ALA A 143 -11.32 0.75 12.91
CA ALA A 143 -10.84 1.18 11.60
C ALA A 143 -11.22 2.62 11.27
N THR A 144 -12.46 3.04 11.53
CA THR A 144 -13.01 4.32 11.04
C THR A 144 -13.07 5.43 12.07
N VAL A 145 -12.95 5.10 13.36
CA VAL A 145 -13.01 6.06 14.47
C VAL A 145 -11.78 5.94 15.36
N GLY A 146 -11.36 4.72 15.67
CA GLY A 146 -10.34 4.44 16.68
C GLY A 146 -10.95 4.09 18.04
N ASP A 147 -10.15 4.19 19.09
CA ASP A 147 -10.56 3.93 20.48
C ASP A 147 -9.67 4.70 21.46
N ASP A 148 -10.24 5.72 22.12
CA ASP A 148 -9.54 6.56 23.10
C ASP A 148 -8.98 5.75 24.28
N LYS A 149 -9.63 4.64 24.66
CA LYS A 149 -9.14 3.79 25.75
C LYS A 149 -7.85 3.07 25.39
N LEU A 150 -7.67 2.79 24.09
CA LEU A 150 -6.44 2.22 23.54
C LEU A 150 -5.44 3.30 23.12
N THR A 151 -5.82 4.59 23.19
CA THR A 151 -5.10 5.70 22.54
C THR A 151 -4.88 5.39 21.05
N LEU A 152 -5.86 4.75 20.42
CA LEU A 152 -5.79 4.30 19.04
C LEU A 152 -6.53 5.28 18.14
N GLN A 153 -5.82 5.89 17.20
CA GLN A 153 -6.45 6.63 16.10
C GLN A 153 -7.08 5.67 15.09
N SER A 154 -8.07 6.17 14.33
CA SER A 154 -8.63 5.46 13.18
C SER A 154 -7.53 4.95 12.24
N CYS A 155 -7.62 3.69 11.83
CA CYS A 155 -6.71 3.10 10.84
C CYS A 155 -6.77 3.84 9.49
N ASP A 156 -7.96 4.30 9.10
CA ASP A 156 -8.20 5.03 7.84
C ASP A 156 -7.44 6.36 7.76
N ASN A 157 -7.02 6.94 8.90
CA ASN A 157 -6.19 8.17 8.90
C ASN A 157 -4.84 7.97 8.21
N CYS A 158 -4.29 6.75 8.26
CA CYS A 158 -3.04 6.43 7.60
C CYS A 158 -3.27 5.55 6.38
N HIS A 159 -4.07 4.48 6.52
CA HIS A 159 -4.32 3.51 5.46
C HIS A 159 -5.36 3.96 4.44
N GLY A 160 -5.79 5.22 4.49
CA GLY A 160 -6.77 5.81 3.58
C GLY A 160 -8.20 5.33 3.83
N PRO A 161 -9.20 5.98 3.20
CA PRO A 161 -10.60 5.62 3.36
C PRO A 161 -10.84 4.15 3.03
N ARG A 162 -11.50 3.40 3.92
CA ARG A 162 -11.73 1.95 3.78
C ARG A 162 -10.45 1.11 3.64
N GLY A 163 -9.29 1.63 4.05
CA GLY A 163 -8.02 0.91 3.95
C GLY A 163 -7.50 0.75 2.51
N LEU A 164 -7.77 1.70 1.61
CA LEU A 164 -7.30 1.68 0.21
C LEU A 164 -5.77 1.83 0.04
N GLY A 165 -5.06 2.17 1.12
CA GLY A 165 -3.66 2.54 1.10
C GLY A 165 -3.45 3.98 0.64
N GLU A 166 -2.22 4.47 0.81
CA GLU A 166 -1.77 5.78 0.34
C GLU A 166 -0.41 5.58 -0.34
N CYS A 167 -0.37 5.81 -1.65
CA CYS A 167 0.85 5.64 -2.42
C CYS A 167 1.91 6.70 -2.03
N PRO A 168 3.20 6.33 -2.00
CA PRO A 168 3.76 5.05 -2.43
C PRO A 168 3.91 4.02 -1.30
N SER A 169 3.84 4.40 -0.02
CA SER A 169 4.37 3.56 1.07
C SER A 169 3.33 2.94 1.99
N ILE A 170 2.12 3.49 2.09
CA ILE A 170 1.13 2.97 3.02
C ILE A 170 0.32 1.87 2.34
N PRO A 171 0.35 0.63 2.86
CA PRO A 171 -0.27 -0.49 2.16
C PRO A 171 -1.78 -0.45 2.23
N ALA A 172 -2.40 -0.91 1.15
CA ALA A 172 -3.81 -1.28 1.12
C ALA A 172 -4.08 -2.47 2.06
N LEU A 173 -5.16 -2.37 2.84
CA LEU A 173 -5.65 -3.41 3.75
C LEU A 173 -6.94 -4.08 3.26
N HIS A 174 -7.76 -3.36 2.48
CA HIS A 174 -9.05 -3.85 2.01
C HIS A 174 -8.92 -5.16 1.21
N GLY A 175 -9.76 -6.14 1.54
CA GLY A 175 -9.79 -7.44 0.89
C GLY A 175 -8.53 -8.28 1.09
N GLN A 176 -7.63 -7.89 2.01
CA GLN A 176 -6.56 -8.75 2.46
C GLN A 176 -7.12 -9.79 3.45
N TYR A 177 -6.56 -10.99 3.44
CA TYR A 177 -7.05 -12.09 4.26
C TYR A 177 -6.89 -11.79 5.76
N SER A 178 -7.92 -12.05 6.55
CA SER A 178 -7.90 -11.76 7.99
C SER A 178 -6.82 -12.52 8.72
N ASN A 179 -6.54 -13.77 8.34
CA ASN A 179 -5.47 -14.56 8.93
C ASN A 179 -4.09 -13.91 8.73
N TYR A 180 -3.84 -13.33 7.55
CA TYR A 180 -2.61 -12.61 7.26
C TYR A 180 -2.55 -11.28 8.03
N ILE A 181 -3.64 -10.51 8.09
CA ILE A 181 -3.68 -9.26 8.86
C ILE A 181 -3.41 -9.54 10.35
N VAL A 182 -4.08 -10.53 10.95
CA VAL A 182 -3.85 -10.93 12.35
C VAL A 182 -2.39 -11.32 12.56
N SER A 183 -1.84 -12.20 11.71
CA SER A 183 -0.45 -12.62 11.83
C SER A 183 0.52 -11.45 11.72
N ARG A 184 0.22 -10.49 10.83
CA ARG A 184 1.06 -9.31 10.65
C ARG A 184 1.01 -8.38 11.86
N LEU A 185 -0.17 -8.11 12.42
CA LEU A 185 -0.33 -7.32 13.65
C LEU A 185 0.40 -7.97 14.82
N GLN A 186 0.33 -9.30 14.96
CA GLN A 186 1.06 -10.04 15.99
C GLN A 186 2.59 -9.90 15.83
N GLN A 187 3.12 -10.00 14.61
CA GLN A 187 4.55 -9.80 14.34
C GLN A 187 5.01 -8.38 14.67
N LEU A 188 4.22 -7.38 14.30
CA LEU A 188 4.49 -5.97 14.59
C LEU A 188 4.46 -5.69 16.11
N ALA A 189 3.47 -6.24 16.82
CA ALA A 189 3.34 -6.10 18.27
C ALA A 189 4.51 -6.75 19.03
N ALA A 190 5.08 -7.82 18.50
CA ALA A 190 6.27 -8.46 19.06
C ALA A 190 7.57 -7.66 18.81
N ALA A 191 7.51 -6.57 18.04
CA ALA A 191 8.62 -5.65 17.76
C ALA A 191 9.90 -6.34 17.24
N HIS A 192 9.74 -7.40 16.44
CA HIS A 192 10.87 -8.08 15.79
C HIS A 192 11.41 -7.35 14.55
N GLU A 193 10.84 -6.20 14.23
CA GLU A 193 11.12 -5.40 13.04
C GLU A 193 11.28 -3.94 13.48
N ASP A 194 12.19 -3.21 12.83
CA ASP A 194 12.37 -1.76 13.03
C ASP A 194 11.19 -1.00 12.38
N ASP A 195 9.99 -1.08 12.96
CA ASP A 195 8.77 -0.37 12.49
C ASP A 195 8.24 0.60 13.56
N ASP A 196 8.71 1.85 13.49
CA ASP A 196 8.36 2.88 14.48
C ASP A 196 6.90 3.37 14.37
N LEU A 197 6.18 3.02 13.30
CA LEU A 197 4.82 3.51 13.05
C LEU A 197 3.77 2.50 13.52
N MET A 198 3.85 1.28 13.04
CA MET A 198 2.83 0.25 13.25
C MET A 198 3.11 -0.65 14.46
N SER A 199 4.37 -0.81 14.92
CA SER A 199 4.62 -1.62 16.12
C SER A 199 3.94 -1.06 17.37
N PRO A 200 3.99 0.25 17.68
CA PRO A 200 3.26 0.80 18.82
C PRO A 200 1.74 0.64 18.69
N VAL A 201 1.20 0.84 17.49
CA VAL A 201 -0.22 0.65 17.18
C VAL A 201 -0.64 -0.80 17.45
N ALA A 202 0.11 -1.75 16.91
CA ALA A 202 -0.18 -3.17 17.06
C ALA A 202 -0.04 -3.65 18.52
N ALA A 203 0.94 -3.13 19.26
CA ALA A 203 1.16 -3.46 20.67
C ALA A 203 0.02 -3.00 21.59
N ALA A 204 -0.76 -2.00 21.19
CA ALA A 204 -1.92 -1.53 21.94
C ALA A 204 -3.17 -2.41 21.77
N LEU A 205 -3.18 -3.31 20.77
CA LEU A 205 -4.36 -4.12 20.42
C LEU A 205 -4.42 -5.42 21.22
N SER A 206 -5.61 -5.79 21.69
CA SER A 206 -5.87 -7.15 22.15
C SER A 206 -5.93 -8.15 20.98
N PRO A 207 -5.74 -9.46 21.21
CA PRO A 207 -5.98 -10.48 20.18
C PRO A 207 -7.38 -10.38 19.56
N GLU A 208 -8.39 -10.03 20.35
CA GLU A 208 -9.76 -9.84 19.89
C GLU A 208 -9.90 -8.61 18.99
N ASP A 209 -9.24 -7.49 19.32
CA ASP A 209 -9.22 -6.29 18.48
C ASP A 209 -8.50 -6.56 17.15
N MET A 210 -7.36 -7.27 17.17
CA MET A 210 -6.66 -7.67 15.94
C MET A 210 -7.56 -8.51 15.03
N GLN A 211 -8.32 -9.46 15.61
CA GLN A 211 -9.28 -10.28 14.85
C GLN A 211 -10.42 -9.44 14.28
N ALA A 212 -10.95 -8.48 15.05
CA ALA A 212 -12.03 -7.60 14.61
C ALA A 212 -11.60 -6.69 13.46
N ILE A 213 -10.42 -6.05 13.56
CA ILE A 213 -9.84 -5.23 12.49
C ILE A 213 -9.63 -6.05 11.22
N ALA A 214 -9.07 -7.25 11.36
CA ALA A 214 -8.81 -8.15 10.25
C ALA A 214 -10.10 -8.62 9.57
N ALA A 215 -11.14 -8.94 10.35
CA ALA A 215 -12.46 -9.30 9.83
C ALA A 215 -13.09 -8.17 9.02
N TYR A 216 -13.01 -6.94 9.53
CA TYR A 216 -13.55 -5.76 8.86
C TYR A 216 -12.87 -5.53 7.50
N PHE A 217 -11.53 -5.47 7.45
CA PHE A 217 -10.83 -5.20 6.20
C PHE A 217 -10.97 -6.31 5.16
N GLU A 218 -11.03 -7.59 5.54
CA GLU A 218 -11.28 -8.68 4.60
C GLU A 218 -12.62 -8.50 3.85
N GLN A 219 -13.67 -8.02 4.53
CA GLN A 219 -14.97 -7.76 3.89
C GLN A 219 -14.97 -6.58 2.92
N LEU A 220 -14.07 -5.60 3.10
CA LEU A 220 -14.06 -4.39 2.28
C LEU A 220 -13.50 -4.58 0.86
N GLY A 221 -12.95 -5.75 0.55
CA GLY A 221 -12.57 -6.13 -0.83
C GLY A 221 -13.78 -6.35 -1.74
N ILE A 222 -14.95 -6.62 -1.18
CA ILE A 222 -16.15 -6.94 -1.96
C ILE A 222 -16.80 -5.63 -2.42
N THR A 223 -16.88 -5.39 -3.73
CA THR A 223 -17.67 -4.27 -4.26
C THR A 223 -19.16 -4.48 -3.97
N ASP A 224 -19.96 -3.42 -3.89
CA ASP A 224 -21.41 -3.49 -3.63
C ASP A 224 -22.15 -4.41 -4.63
N ALA A 225 -21.61 -4.56 -5.85
CA ALA A 225 -22.12 -5.48 -6.87
C ALA A 225 -22.07 -6.97 -6.45
N GLN A 226 -21.12 -7.35 -5.59
CA GLN A 226 -20.97 -8.72 -5.09
C GLN A 226 -21.72 -8.96 -3.77
N HIS A 227 -22.05 -7.92 -3.00
CA HIS A 227 -23.03 -7.98 -1.90
C HIS A 227 -24.47 -8.21 -2.41
N SER A 228 -24.77 -7.68 -3.60
CA SER A 228 -26.12 -7.70 -4.20
C SER A 228 -26.52 -9.05 -4.81
N GLY A 229 -25.59 -10.00 -4.92
CA GLY A 229 -25.86 -11.35 -5.46
C GLY A 229 -26.73 -12.24 -4.56
N GLY A 230 -26.99 -11.82 -3.31
CA GLY A 230 -27.82 -12.56 -2.35
C GLY A 230 -29.14 -11.88 -1.98
N GLN A 231 -29.36 -10.61 -2.36
CA GLN A 231 -30.57 -9.88 -1.97
C GLN A 231 -31.16 -9.15 -3.15
N LYS A 232 -32.28 -9.70 -3.66
CA LYS A 232 -33.20 -8.98 -4.55
C LYS A 232 -33.63 -7.70 -3.86
N VAL A 233 -32.98 -6.58 -4.17
CA VAL A 233 -33.52 -5.26 -3.86
C VAL A 233 -34.58 -4.95 -4.90
N ALA A 234 -35.83 -5.21 -4.50
CA ALA A 234 -36.99 -4.59 -5.11
C ALA A 234 -36.87 -3.05 -4.98
N ASN A 235 -37.30 -2.35 -6.03
CA ASN A 235 -37.86 -0.99 -6.09
C ASN A 235 -37.85 -0.19 -4.77
N SER A 236 -37.52 1.10 -4.70
CA SER A 236 -37.81 2.19 -5.64
C SER A 236 -37.39 3.49 -4.92
N LEU A 237 -36.96 4.52 -5.65
CA LEU A 237 -37.05 5.90 -5.15
C LEU A 237 -37.74 6.80 -6.20
N PRO A 238 -38.66 7.68 -5.78
CA PRO A 238 -39.41 8.58 -6.65
C PRO A 238 -38.72 9.93 -6.86
N HIS A 239 -39.05 10.52 -8.02
CA HIS A 239 -38.92 11.90 -8.51
C HIS A 239 -37.52 12.50 -8.68
#